data_AF-A0AAV8UHK0-F1
#
_entry.id   AF-A0AAV8UHK0-F1
#
_cell.length_a   1.000
_cell.length_b   1.000
_cell.length_c   1.000
_cell.angle_alpha   90.00
_cell.angle_beta   90.00
_cell.angle_gamma   90.00
#
_symmetry.space_group_name_H-M   'P 1'
#
loop_
_entity.id
_entity.type
_entity.pdbx_description
1 polymer ?
#
loop_
_entity_poly.entity_id
_entity_poly.type
_entity_poly.pdbx_seq_one_letter_code
_entity_poly.pdbx_strand_id
1 'polypeptide(L)'
;MAVILELFDSFADFFSDSDGGKCPDVRAVVPAGRNDRALEAKRELIDALVETLNALVQRRSCIYIPTQGMDECMFYSNLGSSPQDRSTIRAVVETSVSKFMCSDAVFLMALIYMNRLERSNRYLLVNKFNVLRLFTASILVACKFAEDEIYRNSYYAEVSGLDLKLLNHLERTVLNELDFRMYVDANEYLAVAMV
;
A
#
# COMPACT_ATOMS: atom_id res chain seq x y z
N MET A 1 -19.54 -16.53 -6.11
CA MET A 1 -18.08 -16.64 -5.91
C MET A 1 -17.30 -16.89 -7.21
N ALA A 2 -17.78 -17.70 -8.16
CA ALA A 2 -17.07 -17.93 -9.44
C ALA A 2 -16.94 -16.68 -10.33
N VAL A 3 -17.96 -15.80 -10.36
CA VAL A 3 -18.01 -14.62 -11.24
C VAL A 3 -16.94 -13.56 -10.90
N ILE A 4 -16.50 -13.47 -9.64
CA ILE A 4 -15.47 -12.49 -9.21
C ILE A 4 -14.06 -12.98 -9.55
N LEU A 5 -13.82 -14.30 -9.53
CA LEU A 5 -12.54 -14.89 -9.93
C LEU A 5 -12.39 -14.92 -11.45
N GLU A 6 -13.46 -15.17 -12.20
CA GLU A 6 -13.43 -15.10 -13.68
C GLU A 6 -13.25 -13.67 -14.21
N LEU A 7 -13.76 -12.65 -13.49
CA LEU A 7 -13.43 -11.25 -13.78
C LEU A 7 -11.97 -10.92 -13.52
N PHE A 8 -11.31 -11.59 -12.56
CA PHE A 8 -9.91 -11.35 -12.20
C PHE A 8 -8.94 -11.93 -13.25
N ASP A 9 -9.23 -13.11 -13.79
CA ASP A 9 -8.44 -13.69 -14.89
C ASP A 9 -8.70 -12.96 -16.22
N SER A 10 -9.94 -12.52 -16.49
CA SER A 10 -10.24 -11.72 -17.69
C SER A 10 -9.65 -10.30 -17.65
N PHE A 11 -9.42 -9.73 -16.46
CA PHE A 11 -8.74 -8.43 -16.30
C PHE A 11 -7.21 -8.56 -16.45
N ALA A 12 -6.63 -9.69 -16.06
CA ALA A 12 -5.19 -9.93 -16.21
C ALA A 12 -4.77 -10.03 -17.68
N ASP A 13 -5.62 -10.61 -18.53
CA ASP A 13 -5.36 -10.73 -19.98
C ASP A 13 -5.62 -9.44 -20.76
N PHE A 14 -6.53 -8.57 -20.30
CA PHE A 14 -6.83 -7.30 -20.97
C PHE A 14 -5.64 -6.31 -20.99
N PHE A 15 -4.68 -6.46 -20.07
CA PHE A 15 -3.47 -5.62 -20.01
C PHE A 15 -2.23 -6.23 -20.69
N SER A 16 -2.34 -7.43 -21.27
CA SER A 16 -1.24 -8.08 -21.99
C SER A 16 -1.03 -7.52 -23.40
N ASP A 17 -2.09 -7.06 -24.07
CA ASP A 17 -2.01 -6.48 -25.42
C ASP A 17 -2.50 -5.03 -25.43
N SER A 18 -1.60 -4.10 -25.10
CA SER A 18 -1.65 -2.73 -25.62
C SER A 18 -0.24 -2.17 -25.62
N ASP A 19 0.31 -2.10 -26.82
CA ASP A 19 1.57 -1.46 -27.16
C ASP A 19 1.59 0.00 -26.69
N GLY A 20 2.70 0.38 -26.04
CA GLY A 20 3.32 1.68 -26.26
C GLY A 20 2.66 2.92 -25.67
N GLY A 21 2.38 2.96 -24.36
CA GLY A 21 2.21 4.22 -23.63
C GLY A 21 3.51 4.58 -22.88
N LYS A 22 4.28 5.54 -23.40
CA LYS A 22 5.52 6.07 -22.78
C LYS A 22 5.33 6.35 -21.29
N CYS A 23 6.28 5.94 -20.45
CA CYS A 23 6.50 6.59 -19.16
C CYS A 23 6.69 8.09 -19.40
N PRO A 24 5.89 8.98 -18.79
CA PRO A 24 6.16 10.40 -18.88
C PRO A 24 7.53 10.69 -18.24
N ASP A 25 8.37 11.43 -18.95
CA ASP A 25 9.62 11.96 -18.43
C ASP A 25 9.27 12.97 -17.33
N VAL A 26 9.55 12.64 -16.06
CA VAL A 26 9.13 13.37 -14.85
C VAL A 26 9.96 14.66 -14.64
N ARG A 27 10.45 15.28 -15.70
CA ARG A 27 11.18 16.56 -15.67
C ARG A 27 10.33 17.70 -16.23
N ALA A 28 9.14 17.89 -15.68
CA ALA A 28 8.46 19.17 -15.79
C ALA A 28 9.08 20.15 -14.78
N VAL A 29 9.80 21.15 -15.28
CA VAL A 29 10.36 22.24 -14.47
C VAL A 29 9.22 23.11 -13.95
N VAL A 30 8.90 23.00 -12.65
CA VAL A 30 7.89 23.81 -11.95
C VAL A 30 8.55 25.08 -11.38
N PRO A 31 7.95 26.28 -11.53
CA PRO A 31 8.55 27.55 -11.12
C PRO A 31 8.82 27.64 -9.62
N ALA A 32 10.01 28.15 -9.27
CA ALA A 32 10.51 28.35 -7.92
C ALA A 32 9.60 29.31 -7.12
N GLY A 33 9.01 28.81 -6.02
CA GLY A 33 8.10 29.57 -5.14
C GLY A 33 6.78 28.83 -4.84
N ARG A 34 6.25 28.05 -5.79
CA ARG A 34 5.17 27.07 -5.53
C ARG A 34 5.72 25.79 -4.89
N ASN A 35 7.00 25.50 -5.16
CA ASN A 35 7.67 24.29 -4.74
C ASN A 35 7.90 24.22 -3.21
N ASP A 36 8.08 25.35 -2.52
CA ASP A 36 8.42 25.32 -1.09
C ASP A 36 7.24 24.87 -0.22
N ARG A 37 6.02 25.38 -0.49
CA ARG A 37 4.81 24.95 0.22
C ARG A 37 4.40 23.52 -0.10
N ALA A 38 4.52 23.12 -1.37
CA ALA A 38 4.21 21.76 -1.79
C ALA A 38 5.22 20.76 -1.21
N LEU A 39 6.51 21.14 -1.16
CA LEU A 39 7.55 20.34 -0.53
C LEU A 39 7.35 20.24 0.98
N GLU A 40 6.92 21.32 1.63
CA GLU A 40 6.61 21.33 3.06
C GLU A 40 5.40 20.44 3.36
N ALA A 41 4.28 20.60 2.64
CA ALA A 41 3.11 19.74 2.80
C ALA A 41 3.43 18.26 2.57
N LYS A 42 4.29 17.96 1.59
CA LYS A 42 4.78 16.60 1.34
C LYS A 42 5.59 16.05 2.52
N ARG A 43 6.43 16.88 3.15
CA ARG A 43 7.19 16.50 4.35
C ARG A 43 6.27 16.25 5.54
N GLU A 44 5.31 17.14 5.77
CA GLU A 44 4.30 16.99 6.82
C GLU A 44 3.52 15.68 6.66
N LEU A 45 3.09 15.35 5.42
CA LEU A 45 2.43 14.09 5.12
C LEU A 45 3.32 12.88 5.46
N ILE A 46 4.60 12.91 5.02
CA ILE A 46 5.55 11.84 5.29
C ILE A 46 5.73 11.65 6.80
N ASP A 47 5.94 12.74 7.54
CA ASP A 47 6.15 12.68 8.99
C ASP A 47 4.90 12.16 9.73
N ALA A 48 3.71 12.63 9.35
CA ALA A 48 2.45 12.14 9.92
C ALA A 48 2.23 10.64 9.66
N LEU A 49 2.50 10.17 8.43
CA LEU A 49 2.40 8.74 8.08
C LEU A 49 3.41 7.90 8.87
N VAL A 50 4.66 8.37 8.99
CA VAL A 50 5.71 7.68 9.74
C VAL A 50 5.35 7.60 11.22
N GLU A 51 4.87 8.68 11.82
CA GLU A 51 4.43 8.71 13.22
C GLU A 51 3.27 7.74 13.44
N THR A 52 2.24 7.80 12.60
CA THR A 52 1.08 6.91 12.66
C THR A 52 1.47 5.44 12.57
N LEU A 53 2.31 5.08 11.59
CA LEU A 53 2.76 3.69 11.41
C LEU A 53 3.60 3.20 12.59
N ASN A 54 4.47 4.05 13.16
CA ASN A 54 5.21 3.71 14.37
C ASN A 54 4.28 3.52 15.57
N ALA A 55 3.29 4.39 15.74
CA ALA A 55 2.28 4.27 16.79
C ALA A 55 1.49 2.96 16.66
N LEU A 56 1.08 2.59 15.44
CA LEU A 56 0.40 1.32 15.16
C LEU A 56 1.27 0.11 15.56
N VAL A 57 2.56 0.13 15.21
CA VAL A 57 3.51 -0.95 15.57
C VAL A 57 3.73 -1.05 17.08
N GLN A 58 3.69 0.07 17.80
CA GLN A 58 3.90 0.10 19.26
C GLN A 58 2.63 -0.21 20.05
N ARG A 59 1.44 -0.12 19.43
CA ARG A 59 0.14 -0.20 20.11
C ARG A 59 -0.14 -1.54 20.79
N ARG A 60 0.44 -2.65 20.31
CA ARG A 60 0.19 -3.99 20.84
C ARG A 60 1.50 -4.79 20.98
N SER A 61 1.86 -5.14 22.22
CA SER A 61 3.13 -5.81 22.55
C SER A 61 3.12 -7.34 22.36
N CYS A 62 1.95 -7.97 22.23
CA CYS A 62 1.85 -9.41 21.99
C CYS A 62 1.74 -9.71 20.49
N ILE A 63 2.71 -10.48 19.99
CA ILE A 63 2.80 -10.86 18.58
C ILE A 63 2.29 -12.29 18.44
N TYR A 64 1.19 -12.47 17.72
CA TYR A 64 0.88 -13.76 17.12
C TYR A 64 1.51 -13.76 15.72
N ILE A 65 2.49 -14.64 15.51
CA ILE A 65 2.99 -14.96 14.18
C ILE A 65 2.34 -16.29 13.83
N PRO A 66 1.46 -16.33 12.82
CA PRO A 66 0.94 -17.59 12.32
C PRO A 66 2.11 -18.49 11.93
N THR A 67 2.13 -19.74 12.38
CA THR A 67 3.19 -20.71 12.04
C THR A 67 2.74 -21.76 11.04
N GLN A 68 1.47 -21.75 10.62
CA GLN A 68 0.91 -22.69 9.65
C GLN A 68 -0.02 -21.98 8.67
N GLY A 69 0.20 -22.22 7.38
CA GLY A 69 -0.54 -21.61 6.27
C GLY A 69 0.34 -20.61 5.50
N MET A 70 0.52 -20.84 4.19
CA MET A 70 1.30 -19.93 3.35
C MET A 70 0.71 -18.52 3.36
N ASP A 71 -0.63 -18.39 3.30
CA ASP A 71 -1.32 -17.10 3.19
C ASP A 71 -1.24 -16.23 4.45
N GLU A 72 -1.27 -16.83 5.65
CA GLU A 72 -1.26 -16.09 6.93
C GLU A 72 0.12 -15.48 7.25
N CYS A 73 1.21 -16.09 6.75
CA CYS A 73 2.57 -15.59 6.91
C CYS A 73 2.98 -14.54 5.87
N MET A 74 2.18 -14.29 4.83
CA MET A 74 2.65 -13.52 3.66
C MET A 74 3.01 -12.08 3.96
N PHE A 75 2.24 -11.45 4.85
CA PHE A 75 2.53 -10.09 5.30
C PHE A 75 3.79 -10.01 6.14
N TYR A 76 4.25 -11.10 6.75
CA TYR A 76 5.41 -11.12 7.62
C TYR A 76 6.70 -11.23 6.80
N SER A 77 7.62 -10.31 7.04
CA SER A 77 8.95 -10.33 6.43
C SER A 77 9.79 -11.44 7.04
N ASN A 78 10.17 -12.42 6.22
CA ASN A 78 11.31 -13.28 6.52
C ASN A 78 12.55 -12.43 6.26
N LEU A 79 13.22 -11.97 7.33
CA LEU A 79 14.43 -11.15 7.22
C LEU A 79 15.40 -11.81 6.23
N GLY A 80 15.54 -11.25 5.02
CA GLY A 80 16.53 -11.69 4.04
C GLY A 80 16.05 -11.91 2.61
N SER A 81 14.74 -11.97 2.35
CA SER A 81 14.23 -12.31 1.00
C SER A 81 14.14 -11.13 0.03
N SER A 82 13.77 -9.93 0.47
CA SER A 82 13.60 -8.74 -0.37
C SER A 82 14.30 -7.48 0.20
N PRO A 83 14.74 -6.52 -0.65
CA PRO A 83 15.23 -5.21 -0.20
C PRO A 83 14.27 -4.47 0.74
N GLN A 84 12.96 -4.60 0.53
CA GLN A 84 11.97 -3.95 1.38
C GLN A 84 12.00 -4.46 2.83
N ASP A 85 12.32 -5.74 3.03
CA ASP A 85 12.40 -6.36 4.36
C ASP A 85 13.56 -5.80 5.21
N ARG A 86 14.50 -5.09 4.58
CA ARG A 86 15.63 -4.39 5.22
C ARG A 86 15.39 -2.87 5.34
N SER A 87 14.28 -2.38 4.82
CA SER A 87 13.96 -0.96 4.79
C SER A 87 13.34 -0.47 6.10
N THR A 88 13.40 0.84 6.33
CA THR A 88 12.72 1.49 7.46
C THR A 88 11.33 1.94 7.03
N ILE A 89 10.43 2.16 8.00
CA ILE A 89 9.09 2.74 7.76
C ILE A 89 9.22 4.06 6.97
N ARG A 90 10.14 4.93 7.39
CA ARG A 90 10.40 6.21 6.72
C ARG A 90 10.81 6.03 5.25
N ALA A 91 11.74 5.12 4.96
CA ALA A 91 12.19 4.89 3.59
C ALA A 91 11.06 4.39 2.68
N VAL A 92 10.19 3.50 3.18
CA VAL A 92 9.03 3.01 2.42
C VAL A 92 8.03 4.14 2.18
N VAL A 93 7.68 4.92 3.20
CA VAL A 93 6.76 6.06 3.08
C VAL A 93 7.29 7.10 2.09
N GLU A 94 8.55 7.53 2.23
CA GLU A 94 9.18 8.50 1.32
C GLU A 94 9.18 8.03 -0.14
N THR A 95 9.45 6.74 -0.34
CA THR A 95 9.45 6.12 -1.66
C THR A 95 8.04 6.08 -2.24
N SER A 96 7.05 5.64 -1.47
CA SER A 96 5.66 5.59 -1.92
C SER A 96 5.12 6.97 -2.27
N VAL A 97 5.24 7.94 -1.35
CA VAL A 97 4.78 9.33 -1.58
C VAL A 97 5.48 10.00 -2.77
N SER A 98 6.71 9.61 -3.07
CA SER A 98 7.47 10.23 -4.17
C SER A 98 7.33 9.53 -5.51
N LYS A 99 6.99 8.24 -5.55
CA LYS A 99 7.09 7.42 -6.77
C LYS A 99 5.80 6.69 -7.14
N PHE A 100 4.81 6.55 -6.25
CA PHE A 100 3.56 5.86 -6.62
C PHE A 100 2.65 6.70 -7.52
N MET A 101 2.93 8.01 -7.66
CA MET A 101 2.17 8.95 -8.50
C MET A 101 0.67 8.94 -8.17
N CYS A 102 0.34 8.95 -6.87
CA CYS A 102 -1.02 8.95 -6.36
C CYS A 102 -1.30 10.19 -5.51
N SER A 103 -2.58 10.50 -5.35
CA SER A 103 -3.06 11.57 -4.47
C SER A 103 -2.85 11.24 -2.99
N ASP A 104 -2.85 12.28 -2.15
CA ASP A 104 -2.68 12.12 -0.70
C ASP A 104 -3.80 11.28 -0.06
N ALA A 105 -5.00 11.29 -0.65
CA ALA A 105 -6.16 10.54 -0.18
C ALA A 105 -5.92 9.02 -0.18
N VAL A 106 -5.10 8.51 -1.11
CA VAL A 106 -4.74 7.10 -1.19
C VAL A 106 -4.01 6.62 0.07
N PHE A 107 -3.16 7.46 0.67
CA PHE A 107 -2.45 7.09 1.90
C PHE A 107 -3.40 7.00 3.09
N LEU A 108 -4.39 7.89 3.16
CA LEU A 108 -5.45 7.81 4.17
C LEU A 108 -6.29 6.55 3.98
N MET A 109 -6.69 6.24 2.74
CA MET A 109 -7.39 4.98 2.44
C MET A 109 -6.58 3.77 2.84
N ALA A 110 -5.27 3.76 2.58
CA ALA A 110 -4.39 2.66 2.97
C ALA A 110 -4.38 2.45 4.50
N LEU A 111 -4.34 3.52 5.30
CA LEU A 111 -4.45 3.42 6.76
C LEU A 111 -5.81 2.87 7.19
N ILE A 112 -6.90 3.30 6.54
CA ILE A 112 -8.26 2.79 6.80
C ILE A 112 -8.32 1.29 6.47
N TYR A 113 -7.77 0.88 5.34
CA TYR A 113 -7.71 -0.53 4.94
C TYR A 113 -6.94 -1.37 5.95
N MET A 114 -5.76 -0.93 6.41
CA MET A 114 -5.04 -1.64 7.46
C MET A 114 -5.88 -1.77 8.74
N ASN A 115 -6.59 -0.72 9.16
CA ASN A 115 -7.47 -0.78 10.32
C ASN A 115 -8.67 -1.74 10.10
N ARG A 116 -9.21 -1.81 8.88
CA ARG A 116 -10.24 -2.81 8.52
C ARG A 116 -9.70 -4.23 8.60
N LEU A 117 -8.48 -4.46 8.09
CA LEU A 117 -7.80 -5.76 8.13
C LEU A 117 -7.56 -6.24 9.57
N GLU A 118 -7.10 -5.36 10.47
CA GLU A 118 -6.95 -5.70 11.90
C GLU A 118 -8.29 -6.04 12.59
N ARG A 119 -9.40 -5.45 12.10
CA ARG A 119 -10.74 -5.70 12.65
C ARG A 119 -11.37 -6.97 12.11
N SER A 120 -11.13 -7.31 10.84
CA SER A 120 -11.66 -8.52 10.22
C SER A 120 -10.90 -9.77 10.68
N ASN A 121 -9.58 -9.67 10.84
CA ASN A 121 -8.74 -10.79 11.21
C ASN A 121 -8.04 -10.56 12.55
N ARG A 122 -8.54 -11.20 13.61
CA ARG A 122 -7.96 -11.06 14.98
C ARG A 122 -6.53 -11.58 15.10
N TYR A 123 -6.07 -12.39 14.15
CA TYR A 123 -4.70 -12.91 14.12
C TYR A 123 -3.74 -11.99 13.36
N LEU A 124 -4.25 -11.07 12.54
CA LEU A 124 -3.47 -10.07 11.83
C LEU A 124 -3.34 -8.80 12.69
N LEU A 125 -2.26 -8.73 13.45
CA LEU A 125 -1.89 -7.54 14.22
C LEU A 125 -0.74 -6.80 13.54
N VAL A 126 -0.89 -5.49 13.33
CA VAL A 126 0.19 -4.66 12.78
C VAL A 126 1.37 -4.66 13.75
N ASN A 127 2.54 -5.02 13.25
CA ASN A 127 3.78 -5.12 14.00
C ASN A 127 4.98 -4.83 13.07
N LYS A 128 6.18 -4.76 13.65
CA LYS A 128 7.41 -4.42 12.92
C LYS A 128 7.76 -5.38 11.77
N PHE A 129 7.25 -6.60 11.78
CA PHE A 129 7.53 -7.60 10.75
C PHE A 129 6.54 -7.55 9.59
N ASN A 130 5.35 -6.97 9.76
CA ASN A 130 4.34 -6.95 8.69
C ASN A 130 3.93 -5.55 8.21
N VAL A 131 4.21 -4.50 8.99
CA VAL A 131 3.75 -3.13 8.71
C VAL A 131 4.14 -2.64 7.32
N LEU A 132 5.36 -2.93 6.85
CA LEU A 132 5.84 -2.44 5.56
C LEU A 132 5.09 -3.07 4.39
N ARG A 133 4.96 -4.40 4.39
CA ARG A 133 4.25 -5.14 3.34
C ARG A 133 2.75 -4.85 3.37
N LEU A 134 2.15 -4.78 4.56
CA LEU A 134 0.74 -4.40 4.73
C LEU A 134 0.47 -3.00 4.19
N PHE A 135 1.30 -2.03 4.56
CA PHE A 135 1.13 -0.65 4.13
C PHE A 135 1.29 -0.52 2.62
N THR A 136 2.34 -1.09 2.03
CA THR A 136 2.57 -1.06 0.59
C THR A 136 1.44 -1.73 -0.20
N ALA A 137 0.97 -2.90 0.23
CA ALA A 137 -0.14 -3.58 -0.42
C ALA A 137 -1.45 -2.80 -0.29
N SER A 138 -1.69 -2.19 0.87
CA SER A 138 -2.87 -1.34 1.11
C SER A 138 -2.85 -0.09 0.22
N ILE A 139 -1.69 0.55 0.04
CA ILE A 139 -1.53 1.66 -0.91
C ILE A 139 -1.82 1.19 -2.33
N LEU A 140 -1.26 0.06 -2.76
CA LEU A 140 -1.46 -0.44 -4.12
C LEU A 140 -2.95 -0.66 -4.43
N VAL A 141 -3.67 -1.33 -3.54
CA VAL A 141 -5.11 -1.56 -3.67
C VAL A 141 -5.88 -0.24 -3.65
N ALA A 142 -5.50 0.70 -2.79
CA ALA A 142 -6.11 2.02 -2.74
C ALA A 142 -5.88 2.83 -4.02
N CYS A 143 -4.66 2.86 -4.57
CA CYS A 143 -4.34 3.50 -5.85
C CYS A 143 -5.24 2.94 -6.95
N LYS A 144 -5.30 1.62 -7.08
CA LYS A 144 -6.07 0.97 -8.15
C LYS A 144 -7.58 1.17 -8.04
N PHE A 145 -8.07 1.50 -6.85
CA PHE A 145 -9.48 1.78 -6.63
C PHE A 145 -9.84 3.26 -6.84
N ALA A 146 -8.98 4.18 -6.41
CA ALA A 146 -9.30 5.61 -6.32
C ALA A 146 -8.72 6.48 -7.44
N GLU A 147 -7.64 6.04 -8.10
CA GLU A 147 -6.98 6.80 -9.15
C GLU A 147 -7.47 6.39 -10.53
N ASP A 148 -7.63 7.37 -11.42
CA ASP A 148 -8.00 7.13 -12.83
C ASP A 148 -6.81 6.62 -13.66
N GLU A 149 -5.59 7.04 -13.30
CA GLU A 149 -4.34 6.64 -13.96
C GLU A 149 -3.52 5.72 -13.04
N ILE A 150 -3.31 4.48 -13.48
CA ILE A 150 -2.64 3.44 -12.68
C ILE A 150 -1.50 2.78 -13.45
N TYR A 151 -0.46 2.38 -12.73
CA TYR A 151 0.67 1.66 -13.32
C TYR A 151 0.51 0.15 -13.21
N ARG A 152 1.30 -0.59 -14.00
CA ARG A 152 1.38 -2.05 -13.86
C ARG A 152 2.04 -2.44 -12.54
N ASN A 153 1.67 -3.60 -11.99
CA ASN A 153 2.28 -4.10 -10.74
C ASN A 153 3.80 -4.26 -10.83
N SER A 154 4.36 -4.50 -12.01
CA SER A 154 5.82 -4.53 -12.22
C SER A 154 6.50 -3.23 -11.81
N TYR A 155 5.87 -2.08 -12.09
CA TYR A 155 6.37 -0.77 -11.68
C TYR A 155 6.31 -0.61 -10.16
N TYR A 156 5.16 -0.89 -9.55
CA TYR A 156 5.00 -0.79 -8.10
C TYR A 156 5.92 -1.75 -7.33
N ALA A 157 6.18 -2.94 -7.89
CA ALA A 157 7.11 -3.93 -7.33
C ALA A 157 8.55 -3.41 -7.35
N GLU A 158 8.99 -2.86 -8.49
CA GLU A 158 10.31 -2.25 -8.63
C GLU A 158 10.50 -1.07 -7.66
N VAL A 159 9.53 -0.15 -7.62
CA VAL A 159 9.55 1.01 -6.73
C VAL A 159 9.61 0.59 -5.26
N SER A 160 8.84 -0.43 -4.87
CA SER A 160 8.76 -0.90 -3.48
C SER A 160 9.90 -1.85 -3.09
N GLY A 161 10.73 -2.27 -4.05
CA GLY A 161 11.77 -3.27 -3.82
C GLY A 161 11.23 -4.67 -3.52
N LEU A 162 10.02 -5.00 -3.97
CA LEU A 162 9.36 -6.29 -3.79
C LEU A 162 9.49 -7.16 -5.05
N ASP A 163 9.49 -8.48 -4.86
CA ASP A 163 9.30 -9.39 -6.00
C ASP A 163 7.88 -9.23 -6.56
N LEU A 164 7.74 -9.23 -7.89
CA LEU A 164 6.46 -9.03 -8.55
C LEU A 164 5.42 -10.10 -8.13
N LYS A 165 5.82 -11.37 -8.01
CA LYS A 165 4.90 -12.43 -7.60
C LYS A 165 4.44 -12.22 -6.17
N LEU A 166 5.35 -11.80 -5.29
CA LEU A 166 5.02 -11.45 -3.92
C LEU A 166 4.04 -10.27 -3.87
N LEU A 167 4.30 -9.18 -4.61
CA LEU A 167 3.38 -8.03 -4.64
C LEU A 167 1.99 -8.41 -5.16
N ASN A 168 1.92 -9.18 -6.26
CA ASN A 168 0.65 -9.67 -6.80
C ASN A 168 -0.10 -10.56 -5.81
N HIS A 169 0.62 -11.32 -4.98
CA HIS A 169 0.01 -12.12 -3.93
C HIS A 169 -0.54 -11.24 -2.82
N LEU A 170 0.28 -10.31 -2.30
CA LEU A 170 -0.12 -9.38 -1.25
C LEU A 170 -1.34 -8.55 -1.66
N GLU A 171 -1.40 -8.08 -2.90
CA GLU A 171 -2.57 -7.37 -3.45
C GLU A 171 -3.85 -8.21 -3.34
N ARG A 172 -3.80 -9.45 -3.85
CA ARG A 172 -4.94 -10.37 -3.80
C ARG A 172 -5.34 -10.71 -2.36
N THR A 173 -4.37 -10.89 -1.48
CA THR A 173 -4.62 -11.15 -0.05
C THR A 173 -5.35 -9.96 0.59
N VAL A 174 -4.90 -8.72 0.37
CA VAL A 174 -5.58 -7.53 0.91
C VAL A 174 -7.00 -7.41 0.36
N LEU A 175 -7.21 -7.60 -0.94
CA LEU A 175 -8.54 -7.55 -1.55
C LEU A 175 -9.49 -8.59 -0.94
N ASN A 176 -9.02 -9.82 -0.77
CA ASN A 176 -9.78 -10.91 -0.18
C ASN A 176 -10.12 -10.64 1.30
N GLU A 177 -9.16 -10.18 2.09
CA GLU A 177 -9.36 -9.88 3.51
C GLU A 177 -10.28 -8.67 3.75
N LEU A 178 -10.34 -7.73 2.80
CA LEU A 178 -11.31 -6.64 2.78
C LEU A 178 -12.70 -7.08 2.28
N ASP A 179 -12.83 -8.30 1.76
CA ASP A 179 -14.03 -8.79 1.07
C ASP A 179 -14.48 -7.82 -0.04
N PHE A 180 -13.49 -7.26 -0.76
CA PHE A 180 -13.68 -6.26 -1.82
C PHE A 180 -14.45 -4.98 -1.40
N ARG A 181 -14.63 -4.74 -0.09
CA ARG A 181 -15.24 -3.53 0.45
C ARG A 181 -14.21 -2.39 0.48
N MET A 182 -13.99 -1.79 -0.68
CA MET A 182 -13.01 -0.72 -0.90
C MET A 182 -13.59 0.69 -0.72
N TYR A 183 -14.91 0.84 -0.83
CA TYR A 183 -15.55 2.13 -0.57
C TYR A 183 -15.23 2.60 0.85
N VAL A 184 -14.78 3.85 1.00
CA VAL A 184 -14.48 4.51 2.27
C VAL A 184 -15.47 5.66 2.46
N ASP A 185 -16.17 5.67 3.59
CA ASP A 185 -17.13 6.71 3.91
C ASP A 185 -16.47 7.94 4.55
N ALA A 186 -17.13 9.10 4.49
CA ALA A 186 -16.58 10.35 5.02
C ALA A 186 -16.25 10.28 6.52
N ASN A 187 -17.02 9.53 7.32
CA ASN A 187 -16.77 9.34 8.75
C ASN A 187 -15.51 8.51 9.01
N GLU A 188 -15.18 7.56 8.14
CA GLU A 188 -13.93 6.80 8.26
C GLU A 188 -12.70 7.68 8.02
N TYR A 189 -12.77 8.61 7.06
CA TYR A 189 -11.71 9.61 6.88
C TYR A 189 -11.56 10.50 8.11
N LEU A 190 -12.67 10.96 8.69
CA LEU A 190 -12.64 11.77 9.92
C LEU A 190 -12.07 10.99 11.11
N ALA A 191 -12.34 9.69 11.21
CA ALA A 191 -11.85 8.85 12.30
C ALA A 191 -10.33 8.67 12.26
N VAL A 192 -9.71 8.63 11.07
CA VAL A 192 -8.25 8.55 10.93
C VAL A 192 -7.57 9.87 11.28
N ALA A 193 -8.20 11.01 11.01
CA ALA A 193 -7.67 12.32 11.36
C ALA A 193 -7.66 12.62 12.88
N MET A 194 -8.25 11.74 13.71
CA MET A 194 -8.31 11.87 15.17
C MET A 194 -7.31 10.96 15.91
N VAL A 195 -6.49 10.20 15.19
CA VAL A 195 -5.44 9.33 15.74
C VAL A 195 -4.13 10.09 15.76
#